data_AF-A0A2V9G5M3-F1
#
_entry.id   AF-A0A2V9G5M3-F1
#
_cell.length_a   1.000
_cell.length_b   1.000
_cell.length_c   1.000
_cell.angle_alpha   90.00
_cell.angle_beta   90.00
_cell.angle_gamma   90.00
#
_symmetry.space_group_name_H-M   'P 1'
#
loop_
_entity.id
_entity.type
_entity.pdbx_description
1 polymer ?
#
loop_
_entity_poly.entity_id
_entity_poly.type
_entity_poly.pdbx_seq_one_letter_code
_entity_poly.pdbx_strand_id
1 'polypeptide(L)'
;MVALPQYKSSALFSESERLVLEYADAMTQTPVEVPDTLFAKLREKFSDAQLVELTATLAWENYRARFDHAFGVEAEGFTQGSYCAMPVRGAAKAQAQHANSRSRTRASSASHRPETAFPNRTPREHWFRDMAEI
;
A
#
# COMPACT_ATOMS: atom_id res chain seq x y z
N MET A 1 -1.09 -14.92 5.13
CA MET A 1 0.18 -14.20 4.89
C MET A 1 1.39 -15.13 4.75
N VAL A 2 1.24 -16.46 4.62
CA VAL A 2 2.37 -17.39 4.50
C VAL A 2 3.14 -17.23 3.18
N ALA A 3 2.51 -16.72 2.13
CA ALA A 3 3.12 -16.61 0.81
C ALA A 3 4.01 -15.36 0.60
N LEU A 4 3.97 -14.37 1.51
CA LEU A 4 4.72 -13.11 1.34
C LEU A 4 6.24 -13.35 1.29
N PRO A 5 6.87 -14.15 2.16
CA PRO A 5 8.32 -14.37 2.07
C PRO A 5 8.76 -15.09 0.78
N GLN A 6 7.84 -15.74 0.06
CA GLN A 6 8.09 -16.42 -1.21
C GLN A 6 7.31 -15.79 -2.37
N TYR A 7 7.02 -14.48 -2.28
CA TYR A 7 6.16 -13.81 -3.26
C TYR A 7 6.67 -13.95 -4.71
N LYS A 8 8.00 -14.00 -4.91
CA LYS A 8 8.62 -14.11 -6.24
C LYS A 8 8.15 -15.33 -7.03
N SER A 9 7.99 -16.47 -6.35
CA SER A 9 7.55 -17.75 -6.92
C SER A 9 6.08 -18.07 -6.66
N SER A 10 5.36 -17.25 -5.88
CA SER A 10 3.98 -17.50 -5.51
C SER A 10 3.01 -17.11 -6.63
N ALA A 11 2.11 -18.03 -6.99
CA ALA A 11 1.03 -17.78 -7.94
C ALA A 11 -0.10 -16.91 -7.36
N LEU A 12 -0.06 -16.57 -6.07
CA LEU A 12 -1.08 -15.74 -5.41
C LEU A 12 -0.93 -14.24 -5.71
N PHE A 13 0.20 -13.84 -6.32
CA PHE A 13 0.47 -12.45 -6.65
C PHE A 13 0.53 -12.28 -8.16
N SER A 14 -0.19 -11.27 -8.65
CA SER A 14 -0.08 -10.78 -10.01
C SER A 14 1.34 -10.32 -10.33
N GLU A 15 1.63 -10.12 -11.62
CA GLU A 15 2.91 -9.56 -12.05
C GLU A 15 3.18 -8.19 -11.42
N SER A 16 2.18 -7.30 -11.41
CA SER A 16 2.31 -5.96 -10.81
C SER A 16 2.53 -6.00 -9.30
N GLU A 17 1.84 -6.88 -8.57
CA GLU A 17 2.05 -7.03 -7.13
C GLU A 17 3.46 -7.55 -6.81
N ARG A 18 3.97 -8.52 -7.58
CA ARG A 18 5.35 -9.00 -7.42
C ARG A 18 6.37 -7.91 -7.71
N LEU A 19 6.12 -7.06 -8.71
CA LEU A 19 6.99 -5.94 -9.04
C LEU A 19 7.01 -4.87 -7.93
N VAL A 20 5.86 -4.59 -7.32
CA VAL A 20 5.76 -3.68 -6.17
C VAL A 20 6.47 -4.26 -4.94
N LEU A 21 6.35 -5.56 -4.68
CA LEU A 21 7.06 -6.23 -3.60
C LEU A 21 8.58 -6.24 -3.82
N GLU A 22 9.04 -6.42 -5.06
CA GLU A 22 10.47 -6.30 -5.41
C GLU A 22 10.98 -4.88 -5.19
N TYR A 23 10.16 -3.86 -5.48
CA TYR A 23 10.48 -2.48 -5.17
C TYR A 23 10.53 -2.19 -3.67
N ALA A 24 9.61 -2.76 -2.89
CA ALA A 24 9.61 -2.66 -1.44
C ALA A 24 10.86 -3.30 -0.82
N ASP A 25 11.27 -4.48 -1.31
CA ASP A 25 12.52 -5.14 -0.89
C ASP A 25 13.73 -4.22 -1.14
N ALA A 26 13.81 -3.60 -2.32
CA ALA A 26 14.89 -2.69 -2.69
C ALA A 26 14.90 -1.40 -1.84
N MET A 27 13.73 -0.80 -1.61
CA MET A 27 13.55 0.42 -0.80
C MET A 27 13.86 0.23 0.69
N THR A 28 13.83 -1.01 1.19
CA THR A 28 14.08 -1.33 2.60
C THR A 28 15.48 -1.86 2.88
N GLN A 29 16.31 -2.08 1.86
CA GLN A 29 17.74 -2.41 2.04
C GLN A 29 18.50 -1.25 2.71
N THR A 30 19.63 -1.58 3.33
CA THR A 30 20.57 -0.60 3.88
C THR A 30 21.98 -0.92 3.34
N PRO A 31 22.54 -0.14 2.41
CA PRO A 31 21.98 1.08 1.81
C PRO A 31 20.77 0.81 0.89
N VAL A 32 19.96 1.84 0.64
CA VAL A 32 18.83 1.75 -0.29
C VAL A 32 19.36 1.80 -1.72
N GLU A 33 19.12 0.73 -2.49
CA GLU A 33 19.55 0.61 -3.88
C GLU A 33 18.41 0.07 -4.74
N VAL A 34 17.88 0.90 -5.64
CA VAL A 34 16.79 0.53 -6.56
C VAL A 34 17.34 0.48 -7.99
N PRO A 35 17.50 -0.72 -8.59
CA PRO A 35 18.00 -0.86 -9.95
C PRO A 35 17.14 -0.07 -10.95
N ASP A 36 17.79 0.62 -11.89
CA ASP A 36 17.07 1.37 -12.93
C ASP A 36 16.20 0.46 -13.80
N THR A 37 16.62 -0.79 -14.01
CA THR A 37 15.84 -1.81 -14.74
C THR A 37 14.54 -2.18 -14.01
N LEU A 38 14.55 -2.22 -12.67
CA LEU A 38 13.35 -2.44 -11.87
C LEU A 38 12.41 -1.23 -11.97
N PHE A 39 12.96 -0.02 -11.87
CA PHE A 39 12.16 1.19 -11.95
C PHE A 39 11.58 1.46 -13.34
N ALA A 40 12.28 1.07 -14.40
CA ALA A 40 11.76 1.10 -15.76
C ALA A 40 10.51 0.22 -15.90
N LYS A 41 10.56 -1.03 -15.43
CA LYS A 41 9.40 -1.94 -15.42
C LYS A 41 8.21 -1.36 -14.64
N LEU A 42 8.47 -0.67 -13.53
CA LEU A 42 7.44 -0.01 -12.75
C LEU A 42 6.74 1.11 -13.55
N ARG A 43 7.50 1.93 -14.29
CA ARG A 43 6.92 2.97 -15.17
C ARG A 43 6.08 2.43 -16.32
N GLU A 44 6.29 1.18 -16.74
CA GLU A 44 5.43 0.54 -17.74
C GLU A 44 4.05 0.19 -17.18
N LYS A 45 3.91 0.06 -15.85
CA LYS A 45 2.68 -0.39 -15.18
C LYS A 45 1.95 0.71 -14.40
N PHE A 46 2.66 1.75 -13.97
CA PHE A 46 2.14 2.79 -13.09
C PHE A 46 2.44 4.18 -13.66
N SER A 47 1.52 5.12 -13.44
CA SER A 47 1.77 6.54 -13.74
C SER A 47 2.79 7.14 -12.77
N ASP A 48 3.40 8.27 -13.15
CA ASP A 48 4.34 8.97 -12.28
C ASP A 48 3.70 9.34 -10.92
N ALA A 49 2.44 9.77 -10.92
CA ALA A 49 1.72 10.08 -9.68
C ALA A 49 1.55 8.84 -8.77
N GLN A 50 1.22 7.68 -9.36
CA GLN A 50 1.13 6.42 -8.62
C GLN A 50 2.48 5.96 -8.07
N LEU A 51 3.57 6.17 -8.82
CA LEU A 51 4.92 5.84 -8.34
C LEU A 51 5.37 6.75 -7.21
N VAL A 52 5.01 8.03 -7.24
CA VAL A 52 5.27 8.95 -6.13
C VAL A 52 4.51 8.50 -4.88
N GLU A 53 3.21 8.20 -4.99
CA GLU A 53 2.40 7.72 -3.87
C GLU A 53 2.94 6.39 -3.31
N LEU A 54 3.28 5.45 -4.18
CA LEU A 54 3.86 4.18 -3.80
C LEU A 54 5.18 4.36 -3.05
N THR A 55 6.07 5.20 -3.58
CA THR A 55 7.39 5.46 -2.97
C THR A 55 7.25 6.14 -1.61
N ALA A 56 6.36 7.13 -1.50
CA ALA A 56 6.08 7.82 -0.25
C ALA A 56 5.53 6.86 0.81
N THR A 57 4.62 5.97 0.43
CA THR A 57 4.05 4.94 1.32
C THR A 57 5.14 4.00 1.85
N LEU A 58 6.02 3.51 0.97
CA LEU A 58 7.14 2.64 1.36
C LEU A 58 8.13 3.36 2.29
N ALA A 59 8.46 4.62 1.98
CA ALA A 59 9.35 5.42 2.81
C ALA A 59 8.76 5.67 4.21
N TRP A 60 7.46 5.96 4.29
CA TRP A 60 6.75 6.16 5.56
C TRP A 60 6.78 4.93 6.46
N GLU A 61 6.52 3.74 5.90
CA GLU A 61 6.59 2.51 6.69
C GLU A 61 8.01 2.15 7.11
N ASN A 62 9.02 2.44 6.29
CA ASN A 62 10.42 2.26 6.67
C ASN A 62 10.82 3.23 7.80
N TYR A 63 10.34 4.48 7.77
CA TYR A 63 10.53 5.44 8.87
C TYR A 63 9.90 4.93 10.16
N ARG A 64 8.63 4.50 10.13
CA ARG A 64 7.94 3.92 11.28
C ARG A 64 8.69 2.73 11.85
N ALA A 65 9.12 1.79 11.01
CA ALA A 65 9.88 0.62 11.44
C ALA A 65 11.19 1.02 12.15
N ARG A 66 11.96 1.96 11.59
CA ARG A 66 13.20 2.44 12.22
C ARG A 66 12.96 3.20 13.52
N PHE A 67 11.91 4.01 13.57
CA PHE A 67 11.49 4.71 14.77
C PHE A 67 11.13 3.69 15.87
N ASP A 68 10.23 2.76 15.58
CA ASP A 68 9.77 1.73 16.52
C ASP A 68 10.96 0.91 17.05
N HIS A 69 11.87 0.50 16.17
CA HIS A 69 13.11 -0.20 16.56
C HIS A 69 14.02 0.64 17.47
N ALA A 70 14.19 1.94 17.19
CA ALA A 70 15.03 2.82 18.00
C ALA A 70 14.49 3.00 19.44
N PHE A 71 13.16 2.94 19.61
CA PHE A 71 12.50 3.06 20.91
C PHE A 71 12.21 1.72 21.60
N GLY A 72 12.59 0.59 20.98
CA GLY A 72 12.31 -0.74 21.54
C GLY A 72 10.80 -1.05 21.63
N VAL A 73 10.02 -0.53 20.68
CA VAL A 73 8.59 -0.82 20.58
C VAL A 73 8.43 -2.23 20.02
N GLU A 74 7.92 -3.13 20.85
CA GLU A 74 7.71 -4.54 20.51
C GLU A 74 6.24 -4.81 20.15
N ALA A 75 6.01 -5.89 19.40
CA ALA A 75 4.65 -6.34 19.08
C ALA A 75 3.90 -6.80 20.34
N GLU A 76 2.60 -6.50 20.42
CA GLU A 76 1.73 -6.86 21.55
C GLU A 76 1.33 -8.35 21.59
N GLY A 77 1.90 -9.18 20.71
CA GLY A 77 1.74 -10.64 20.74
C GLY A 77 0.41 -11.18 20.21
N PHE A 78 -0.48 -10.35 19.64
CA PHE A 78 -1.77 -10.79 19.09
C PHE A 78 -1.67 -11.84 17.95
N THR A 79 -0.50 -12.01 17.36
CA THR A 79 -0.25 -12.90 16.23
C THR A 79 0.72 -14.04 16.55
N GLN A 80 1.09 -14.22 17.82
CA GLN A 80 2.06 -15.24 18.23
C GLN A 80 1.45 -16.65 18.10
N GLY A 81 1.68 -17.28 16.94
CA GLY A 81 1.29 -18.67 16.65
C GLY A 81 0.01 -18.84 15.81
N SER A 82 -0.73 -17.76 15.54
CA SER A 82 -1.85 -17.77 14.57
C SER A 82 -2.17 -16.34 14.11
N TYR A 83 -2.58 -16.21 12.85
CA TYR A 83 -3.01 -14.92 12.31
C TYR A 83 -4.40 -14.56 12.87
N CYS A 84 -4.66 -13.29 13.14
CA CYS A 84 -6.04 -12.84 13.30
C CYS A 84 -6.78 -13.11 11.99
N ALA A 85 -7.67 -14.10 11.99
CA ALA A 85 -8.59 -14.30 10.88
C ALA A 85 -9.51 -13.07 10.83
N MET A 86 -9.21 -12.12 9.96
CA MET A 86 -10.15 -11.05 9.65
C MET A 86 -11.45 -11.70 9.19
N PRO A 87 -12.60 -11.45 9.85
CA PRO A 87 -13.85 -12.01 9.41
C PRO A 87 -14.14 -11.44 8.02
N VAL A 88 -14.01 -12.28 6.99
CA VAL A 88 -14.38 -11.92 5.64
C VAL A 88 -15.88 -11.64 5.69
N ARG A 89 -16.31 -10.46 5.22
CA ARG A 89 -17.73 -10.10 5.05
C ARG A 89 -18.34 -11.02 3.99
N GLY A 90 -18.61 -12.26 4.36
CA GLY A 90 -18.97 -13.33 3.42
C GLY A 90 -19.37 -14.65 4.04
N ALA A 91 -19.56 -14.73 5.37
CA ALA A 91 -20.16 -15.89 6.04
C ALA A 91 -21.36 -15.50 6.94
N ALA A 92 -22.06 -14.41 6.61
CA ALA A 92 -23.35 -14.10 7.25
C ALA A 92 -24.47 -14.90 6.57
N LYS A 93 -24.59 -16.18 6.93
CA LYS A 93 -25.83 -16.94 6.78
C LYS A 93 -26.11 -17.72 8.07
N ALA A 94 -26.65 -17.03 9.06
CA ALA A 94 -27.75 -17.48 9.92
C ALA A 94 -28.01 -16.42 10.99
N GLN A 95 -29.30 -16.19 11.26
CA GLN A 95 -29.85 -15.45 12.41
C GLN A 95 -29.84 -13.91 12.31
N ALA A 96 -30.95 -13.39 11.77
CA ALA A 96 -31.81 -12.44 12.48
C ALA A 96 -33.05 -12.13 11.63
N GLN A 97 -33.97 -13.09 11.52
CA GLN A 97 -35.37 -12.77 11.28
C GLN A 97 -35.93 -12.22 12.59
N HIS A 98 -35.85 -10.90 12.80
CA HIS A 98 -36.72 -10.12 13.69
C HIS A 98 -36.24 -8.67 13.73
N ALA A 99 -36.78 -7.82 12.85
CA ALA A 99 -37.12 -6.42 13.12
C ALA A 99 -37.64 -5.79 11.83
N ASN A 100 -38.96 -5.79 11.69
CA ASN A 100 -39.68 -5.02 10.69
C ASN A 100 -39.68 -3.53 11.04
N SER A 101 -39.81 -2.71 10.00
CA SER A 101 -40.30 -1.31 10.01
C SER A 101 -39.36 -0.23 10.54
N ARG A 102 -38.77 0.53 9.61
CA ARG A 102 -38.97 1.98 9.48
C ARG A 102 -38.27 2.50 8.22
N SER A 103 -39.09 2.89 7.28
CA SER A 103 -38.77 3.73 6.13
C SER A 103 -38.06 5.01 6.57
N ARG A 104 -36.93 5.33 5.91
CA ARG A 104 -36.44 6.71 5.85
C ARG A 104 -35.60 6.93 4.59
N THR A 105 -36.13 7.83 3.77
CA THR A 105 -35.68 8.33 2.47
C THR A 105 -34.24 8.83 2.51
N ARG A 106 -33.40 8.41 1.56
CA ARG A 106 -32.03 8.92 1.38
C ARG A 106 -32.01 9.88 0.18
N ALA A 107 -31.91 11.17 0.47
CA ALA A 107 -31.67 12.20 -0.54
C ALA A 107 -30.20 12.12 -1.01
N SER A 108 -30.03 12.18 -2.32
CA SER A 108 -28.75 12.23 -3.03
C SER A 108 -28.30 13.68 -3.20
N SER A 109 -27.04 13.97 -2.89
CA SER A 109 -26.32 15.05 -3.57
C SER A 109 -24.81 14.76 -3.55
N ALA A 110 -24.31 14.41 -4.72
CA ALA A 110 -22.90 14.47 -5.07
C ALA A 110 -22.50 15.94 -5.25
N SER A 111 -21.33 16.34 -4.75
CA SER A 111 -20.63 17.53 -5.25
C SER A 111 -19.21 17.14 -5.62
N HIS A 112 -18.88 17.46 -6.87
CA HIS A 112 -17.64 17.16 -7.56
C HIS A 112 -16.48 17.99 -6.96
N ARG A 113 -15.30 17.39 -6.80
CA ARG A 113 -14.05 18.15 -6.71
C ARG A 113 -13.45 18.29 -8.12
N PRO A 114 -12.99 19.48 -8.53
CA PRO A 114 -12.30 19.64 -9.79
C PRO A 114 -10.89 19.03 -9.74
N GLU A 115 -10.57 18.30 -10.80
CA GLU A 115 -9.31 17.64 -11.09
C GLU A 115 -8.29 18.68 -11.59
N THR A 116 -7.24 18.93 -10.82
CA THR A 116 -6.11 19.76 -11.28
C THR A 116 -5.09 18.86 -11.97
N ALA A 117 -4.97 19.03 -13.29
CA ALA A 117 -3.99 18.36 -14.12
C ALA A 117 -2.55 18.70 -13.71
N PHE A 118 -1.76 17.68 -13.38
CA PHE A 118 -0.31 17.80 -13.24
C PHE A 118 0.35 17.61 -14.62
N PRO A 119 1.27 18.50 -15.04
CA PRO A 119 1.95 18.39 -16.32
C PRO A 119 2.98 17.24 -16.33
N ASN A 120 2.93 16.44 -17.41
CA ASN A 120 3.89 15.39 -17.76
C ASN A 120 5.35 15.90 -17.71
N ARG A 121 6.19 15.38 -16.78
CA ARG A 121 7.65 15.59 -16.78
C ARG A 121 8.40 14.36 -16.26
N THR A 122 9.41 13.95 -17.02
CA THR A 122 10.20 12.73 -16.80
C THR A 122 11.42 12.93 -15.85
N PRO A 123 11.98 11.89 -15.18
CA PRO A 123 11.36 11.44 -13.93
C PRO A 123 12.31 10.96 -12.78
N ARG A 124 13.56 11.42 -12.57
CA ARG A 124 14.33 10.97 -11.36
C ARG A 124 15.16 12.00 -10.60
N GLU A 125 15.83 12.95 -11.25
CA GLU A 125 16.84 13.77 -10.56
C GLU A 125 16.29 15.03 -9.88
N HIS A 126 15.24 15.63 -10.43
CA HIS A 126 14.67 16.87 -9.87
C HIS A 126 13.70 16.60 -8.71
N TRP A 127 13.04 15.44 -8.67
CA TRP A 127 12.07 15.08 -7.62
C TRP A 127 12.68 15.08 -6.21
N PHE A 128 13.93 14.59 -6.09
CA PHE A 128 14.63 14.59 -4.81
C PHE A 128 14.99 15.99 -4.33
N ARG A 129 15.17 16.95 -5.25
CA ARG A 129 15.52 18.33 -4.90
C ARG A 129 14.34 19.07 -4.29
N ASP A 130 13.14 18.89 -4.84
CA ASP A 130 11.93 19.57 -4.35
C ASP A 130 11.39 18.96 -3.03
N MET A 131 11.64 17.67 -2.77
CA MET A 131 11.29 17.02 -1.50
C MET A 131 12.31 17.26 -0.37
N ALA A 132 13.55 17.63 -0.70
CA ALA A 132 14.58 17.97 0.28
C ALA A 132 14.47 19.41 0.82
N GLU A 133 13.52 20.20 0.31
CA GLU A 133 13.23 21.57 0.74
C GLU A 133 12.00 21.67 1.67
N ILE A 134 11.45 20.53 2.12
CA ILE A 134 10.43 20.43 3.19
C ILE A 134 11.11 20.04 4.50
#